data_AF-W2T0R2-F1
#
_entry.id   AF-W2T0R2-F1
#
_cell.length_a   1.000
_cell.length_b   1.000
_cell.length_c   1.000
_cell.angle_alpha   90.00
_cell.angle_beta   90.00
_cell.angle_gamma   90.00
#
_symmetry.space_group_name_H-M   'P 1'
#
loop_
_entity.id
_entity.type
_entity.pdbx_description
1 polymer ?
#
loop_
_entity_poly.entity_id
_entity_poly.type
_entity_poly.pdbx_seq_one_letter_code
_entity_poly.pdbx_strand_id
1 'polypeptide(L)'
;MKTRILTVVIFAAVFVSAYNDDHWIRGRRRHGQHGHHGHHRHFPPFLLNVTKEAKKEYYKIINNSTAIIGQQMEEIRKWAERNNITDQVKKFEEDMKTHKEEVKKNVTDLLALLPVIHNEFSEIVENENQTRFEMREAIEKLREKNRAAFDTMLFGAGEIVHRGRRVERHQRSHDWHYHYHKF
;
A
#
# COMPACT_ATOMS: atom_id res chain seq x y z
N MET A 1 0.92 -23.66 -31.18
CA MET A 1 -0.12 -23.10 -30.30
C MET A 1 0.54 -22.24 -29.24
N LYS A 2 0.53 -20.92 -29.44
CA LYS A 2 1.08 -19.93 -28.51
C LYS A 2 -0.07 -19.04 -28.06
N THR A 3 -0.63 -19.29 -26.89
CA THR A 3 -1.58 -18.37 -26.26
C THR A 3 -1.66 -18.68 -24.77
N ARG A 4 -1.70 -17.62 -23.94
CA ARG A 4 -1.94 -17.56 -22.48
C ARG A 4 -0.72 -17.34 -21.57
N ILE A 5 0.09 -16.33 -21.85
CA ILE A 5 0.77 -15.54 -20.81
C ILE A 5 0.67 -14.07 -21.20
N LEU A 6 -0.51 -13.47 -21.04
CA LEU A 6 -0.67 -12.03 -21.25
C LEU A 6 -1.92 -11.50 -20.57
N THR A 7 -1.96 -11.55 -19.23
CA THR A 7 -2.93 -10.81 -18.40
C THR A 7 -2.45 -10.71 -16.95
N VAL A 8 -1.30 -10.06 -16.72
CA VAL A 8 -0.96 -9.55 -15.36
C VAL A 8 -0.38 -8.12 -15.39
N VAL A 9 -0.29 -7.46 -16.55
CA VAL A 9 0.40 -6.16 -16.66
C VAL A 9 -0.52 -5.06 -17.18
N ILE A 10 -1.65 -4.82 -16.50
CA ILE A 10 -2.39 -3.55 -16.60
C ILE A 10 -3.06 -3.26 -15.26
N PHE A 11 -2.32 -2.84 -14.22
CA PHE A 11 -2.98 -2.27 -13.02
C PHE A 11 -2.16 -1.21 -12.26
N ALA A 12 -1.15 -0.57 -12.87
CA ALA A 12 -0.42 0.51 -12.21
C ALA A 12 -0.99 1.91 -12.48
N ALA A 13 -1.78 2.10 -13.54
CA ALA A 13 -2.36 3.42 -13.87
C ALA A 13 -3.66 3.75 -13.11
N VAL A 14 -4.34 2.75 -12.56
CA VAL A 14 -5.56 2.90 -11.74
C VAL A 14 -5.24 2.97 -10.24
N PHE A 15 -4.03 2.57 -9.83
CA PHE A 15 -3.68 2.43 -8.41
C PHE A 15 -3.54 3.77 -7.67
N VAL A 16 -3.24 4.89 -8.35
CA VAL A 16 -3.11 6.19 -7.65
C VAL A 16 -4.44 6.96 -7.57
N SER A 17 -5.47 6.60 -8.36
CA SER A 17 -6.84 7.07 -8.08
C SER A 17 -7.53 6.20 -7.01
N ALA A 18 -7.24 4.90 -6.96
CA ALA A 18 -7.77 4.01 -5.91
C ALA A 18 -7.11 4.23 -4.53
N TYR A 19 -5.91 4.84 -4.47
CA TYR A 19 -5.25 5.20 -3.22
C TYR A 19 -5.67 6.55 -2.63
N ASN A 20 -6.56 7.31 -3.30
CA ASN A 20 -7.03 8.59 -2.78
C ASN A 20 -8.32 8.52 -1.94
N ASP A 21 -9.00 7.37 -1.87
CA ASP A 21 -10.31 7.32 -1.19
C ASP A 21 -10.34 6.56 0.16
N ASP A 22 -9.25 5.93 0.63
CA ASP A 22 -9.34 5.18 1.90
C ASP A 22 -8.06 5.06 2.76
N HIS A 23 -6.87 5.39 2.24
CA HIS A 23 -5.64 5.19 3.03
C HIS A 23 -5.39 6.25 4.11
N TRP A 24 -6.17 7.34 4.12
CA TRP A 24 -6.17 8.33 5.20
C TRP A 24 -7.14 8.00 6.35
N ILE A 25 -8.03 7.00 6.20
CA ILE A 25 -9.12 6.72 7.15
C ILE A 25 -9.10 5.31 7.76
N ARG A 26 -8.39 4.32 7.18
CA ARG A 26 -8.32 2.96 7.75
C ARG A 26 -6.90 2.45 7.90
N GLY A 27 -6.28 2.77 9.04
CA GLY A 27 -5.14 2.02 9.56
C GLY A 27 -5.53 0.54 9.66
N ARG A 28 -4.86 -0.32 8.88
CA ARG A 28 -5.09 -1.77 8.92
C ARG A 28 -4.82 -2.27 10.33
N ARG A 29 -5.86 -2.85 10.94
CA ARG A 29 -5.77 -3.68 12.13
C ARG A 29 -4.69 -4.75 11.91
N ARG A 30 -3.56 -4.61 12.57
CA ARG A 30 -2.73 -5.73 13.01
C ARG A 30 -2.69 -5.66 14.53
N HIS A 31 -3.26 -6.68 15.17
CA HIS A 31 -3.15 -6.89 16.61
C HIS A 31 -1.67 -6.97 17.00
N GLY A 32 -1.27 -6.13 17.96
CA GLY A 32 0.09 -6.09 18.50
C GLY A 32 0.30 -4.91 19.44
N GLN A 33 -0.19 -5.08 20.67
CA GLN A 33 0.22 -4.47 21.95
C GLN A 33 1.06 -3.16 21.97
N HIS A 34 0.43 -2.13 22.54
CA HIS A 34 0.99 -1.09 23.44
C HIS A 34 1.85 0.04 22.83
N GLY A 35 1.23 1.22 22.75
CA GLY A 35 1.92 2.49 22.58
C GLY A 35 0.91 3.61 22.29
N HIS A 36 0.57 4.41 23.30
CA HIS A 36 -0.22 5.65 23.16
C HIS A 36 0.61 6.71 22.41
N HIS A 37 0.75 6.55 21.10
CA HIS A 37 1.25 7.60 20.23
C HIS A 37 0.03 8.22 19.55
N GLY A 38 -0.22 9.49 19.85
CA GLY A 38 -1.30 10.25 19.25
C GLY A 38 -1.26 10.10 17.74
N HIS A 39 -2.32 9.54 17.16
CA HIS A 39 -2.50 9.52 15.73
C HIS A 39 -2.51 10.96 15.25
N HIS A 40 -1.40 11.43 14.68
CA HIS A 40 -1.40 12.63 13.87
C HIS A 40 -2.37 12.35 12.73
N ARG A 41 -3.58 12.87 12.90
CA ARG A 41 -4.65 12.81 11.94
C ARG A 41 -4.17 13.68 10.77
N HIS A 42 -3.67 13.05 9.71
CA HIS A 42 -3.21 13.75 8.51
C HIS A 42 -4.43 14.34 7.82
N PHE A 43 -4.74 15.58 8.18
CA PHE A 43 -5.81 16.35 7.57
C PHE A 43 -5.25 17.19 6.43
N PRO A 44 -6.01 17.38 5.32
CA PRO A 44 -5.64 18.37 4.32
C PRO A 44 -5.35 19.72 5.00
N PRO A 45 -4.22 20.39 4.70
CA PRO A 45 -3.79 21.59 5.41
C PRO A 45 -4.84 22.72 5.41
N PHE A 46 -5.61 22.84 4.32
CA PHE A 46 -6.69 23.83 4.19
C PHE A 46 -7.83 23.62 5.19
N LEU A 47 -7.97 22.42 5.77
CA LEU A 47 -8.97 22.19 6.82
C LEU A 47 -8.61 22.90 8.13
N LEU A 48 -7.37 23.35 8.34
CA LEU A 48 -7.01 24.06 9.57
C LEU A 48 -7.76 25.40 9.70
N ASN A 49 -8.09 26.02 8.56
CA ASN A 49 -8.63 27.38 8.50
C ASN A 49 -10.17 27.44 8.45
N VAL A 50 -10.87 26.31 8.62
CA VAL A 50 -12.34 26.24 8.53
C VAL A 50 -12.99 25.80 9.84
N THR A 51 -14.27 26.11 9.99
CA THR A 51 -15.09 25.77 11.17
C THR A 51 -15.25 24.26 11.34
N LYS A 52 -15.69 23.81 12.52
CA LYS A 52 -15.92 22.38 12.78
C LYS A 52 -17.04 21.84 11.90
N GLU A 53 -18.05 22.66 11.64
CA GLU A 53 -19.20 22.37 10.79
C GLU A 53 -18.74 22.20 9.34
N ALA A 54 -17.89 23.11 8.84
CA ALA A 54 -17.30 23.00 7.51
C ALA A 54 -16.44 21.74 7.35
N LYS A 55 -15.66 21.36 8.36
CA LYS A 55 -14.94 20.07 8.38
C LYS A 55 -15.89 18.89 8.25
N LYS A 56 -17.01 18.90 8.98
CA LYS A 56 -18.01 17.82 8.93
C LYS A 56 -18.64 17.70 7.54
N GLU A 57 -18.92 18.82 6.88
CA GLU A 57 -19.40 18.83 5.48
C GLU A 57 -18.35 18.23 4.54
N TYR A 58 -17.09 18.65 4.64
CA TYR A 58 -16.00 18.10 3.85
C TYR A 58 -15.91 16.57 4.00
N TYR A 59 -15.93 16.06 5.23
CA TYR A 59 -15.91 14.61 5.47
C TYR A 59 -17.12 13.89 4.90
N LYS A 60 -18.30 14.53 4.87
CA LYS A 60 -19.49 13.94 4.27
C LYS A 60 -19.32 13.76 2.76
N ILE A 61 -18.67 14.72 2.10
CA ILE A 61 -18.39 14.67 0.65
C ILE A 61 -17.41 13.54 0.35
N ILE A 62 -16.25 13.51 1.02
CA ILE A 62 -15.20 12.52 0.72
C ILE A 62 -15.55 11.09 1.13
N ASN A 63 -16.40 10.91 2.14
CA ASN A 63 -16.84 9.57 2.57
C ASN A 63 -18.02 9.04 1.72
N ASN A 64 -18.48 9.80 0.72
CA ASN A 64 -19.55 9.36 -0.16
C ASN A 64 -19.02 8.33 -1.18
N SER A 65 -18.94 7.07 -0.78
CA SER A 65 -18.36 5.99 -1.57
C SER A 65 -19.15 5.60 -2.82
N THR A 66 -20.32 6.19 -3.06
CA THR A 66 -21.14 5.94 -4.26
C THR A 66 -21.03 7.04 -5.31
N ALA A 67 -20.44 8.19 -4.96
CA ALA A 67 -20.23 9.28 -5.90
C ALA A 67 -19.05 9.00 -6.84
N ILE A 68 -19.14 9.52 -8.07
CA ILE A 68 -17.99 9.51 -8.99
C ILE A 68 -16.94 10.46 -8.43
N ILE A 69 -15.66 10.06 -8.43
CA ILE A 69 -14.55 10.88 -7.92
C ILE A 69 -14.56 12.31 -8.50
N GLY A 70 -14.82 12.45 -9.81
CA GLY A 70 -14.94 13.77 -10.45
C GLY A 70 -16.09 14.63 -9.89
N GLN A 71 -17.22 14.01 -9.52
CA GLN A 71 -18.34 14.70 -8.88
C GLN A 71 -17.99 15.10 -7.44
N GLN A 72 -17.29 14.24 -6.68
CA GLN A 72 -16.80 14.58 -5.35
C GLN A 72 -15.85 15.79 -5.39
N MET A 73 -14.93 15.84 -6.36
CA MET A 73 -14.02 16.99 -6.52
C MET A 73 -14.79 18.28 -6.83
N GLU A 74 -15.82 18.21 -7.69
CA GLU A 74 -16.68 19.35 -7.98
C GLU A 74 -17.46 19.82 -6.74
N GLU A 75 -17.95 18.89 -5.90
CA GLU A 75 -18.58 19.21 -4.63
C GLU A 75 -17.61 19.86 -3.63
N ILE A 76 -16.35 19.41 -3.59
CA ILE A 76 -15.29 20.02 -2.76
C ILE A 76 -15.01 21.45 -3.23
N ARG A 77 -14.96 21.72 -4.54
CA ARG A 77 -14.76 23.08 -5.07
C ARG A 77 -15.91 24.02 -4.70
N LYS A 78 -17.15 23.57 -4.85
CA LYS A 78 -18.34 24.32 -4.39
C LYS A 78 -18.35 24.52 -2.88
N TRP A 79 -17.90 23.53 -2.10
CA TRP A 79 -17.71 23.67 -0.67
C TRP A 79 -16.61 24.69 -0.33
N ALA A 80 -15.53 24.73 -1.10
CA ALA A 80 -14.43 25.67 -0.92
C ALA A 80 -14.86 27.11 -1.16
N GLU A 81 -15.68 27.36 -2.19
CA GLU A 81 -16.28 28.67 -2.47
C GLU A 81 -17.15 29.14 -1.31
N ARG A 82 -18.04 28.28 -0.79
CA ARG A 82 -18.91 28.59 0.36
C ARG A 82 -18.13 28.93 1.63
N ASN A 83 -16.90 28.42 1.77
CA ASN A 83 -16.05 28.62 2.93
C ASN A 83 -14.91 29.62 2.68
N ASN A 84 -14.88 30.29 1.53
CA ASN A 84 -13.84 31.26 1.15
C ASN A 84 -12.41 30.71 1.22
N ILE A 85 -12.21 29.45 0.82
CA ILE A 85 -10.89 28.77 0.81
C ILE A 85 -10.53 28.20 -0.56
N THR A 86 -11.13 28.71 -1.63
CA THR A 86 -10.94 28.25 -3.02
C THR A 86 -9.46 28.17 -3.40
N ASP A 87 -8.65 29.18 -3.08
CA ASP A 87 -7.22 29.19 -3.41
C ASP A 87 -6.44 28.10 -2.66
N GLN A 88 -6.81 27.80 -1.42
CA GLN A 88 -6.15 26.79 -0.60
C GLN A 88 -6.45 25.37 -1.13
N VAL A 89 -7.70 25.16 -1.56
CA VAL A 89 -8.13 23.90 -2.18
C VAL A 89 -7.49 23.72 -3.55
N LYS A 90 -7.45 24.78 -4.38
CA LYS A 90 -6.82 24.74 -5.69
C LYS A 90 -5.32 24.41 -5.60
N LYS A 91 -4.60 25.07 -4.68
CA LYS A 91 -3.19 24.76 -4.42
C LYS A 91 -2.99 23.31 -4.00
N PHE A 92 -3.86 22.80 -3.11
CA PHE A 92 -3.79 21.41 -2.69
C PHE A 92 -4.06 20.43 -3.84
N GLU A 93 -4.99 20.72 -4.76
CA GLU A 93 -5.22 19.91 -5.95
C GLU A 93 -3.98 19.84 -6.86
N GLU A 94 -3.29 20.97 -7.05
CA GLU A 94 -2.05 21.05 -7.84
C GLU A 94 -0.89 20.28 -7.19
N ASP A 95 -0.71 20.43 -5.87
CA ASP A 95 0.29 19.69 -5.08
C ASP A 95 0.02 18.17 -5.15
N MET A 96 -1.25 17.77 -5.02
CA MET A 96 -1.65 16.36 -5.11
C MET A 96 -1.44 15.78 -6.51
N LYS A 97 -1.65 16.57 -7.57
CA LYS A 97 -1.39 16.14 -8.95
C LYS A 97 0.10 15.87 -9.15
N THR A 98 0.95 16.80 -8.72
CA THR A 98 2.41 16.68 -8.83
C THR A 98 2.90 15.47 -8.03
N HIS A 99 2.46 15.34 -6.77
CA HIS A 99 2.82 14.21 -5.92
C HIS A 99 2.38 12.87 -6.52
N LYS A 100 1.19 12.80 -7.13
CA LYS A 100 0.70 11.60 -7.84
C LYS A 100 1.61 11.20 -9.00
N GLU A 101 2.09 12.16 -9.77
CA GLU A 101 3.01 11.90 -10.88
C GLU A 101 4.37 11.41 -10.39
N GLU A 102 4.90 12.01 -9.32
CA GLU A 102 6.13 11.57 -8.65
C GLU A 102 6.02 10.15 -8.09
N VAL A 103 4.96 9.85 -7.34
CA VAL A 103 4.71 8.52 -6.79
C VAL A 103 4.58 7.49 -7.92
N LYS A 104 3.85 7.82 -8.99
CA LYS A 104 3.70 6.94 -10.14
C LYS A 104 5.06 6.63 -10.77
N LYS A 105 5.91 7.64 -10.96
CA LYS A 105 7.27 7.46 -11.46
C LYS A 105 8.09 6.56 -10.53
N ASN A 106 8.14 6.89 -9.24
CA ASN A 106 8.92 6.14 -8.24
C ASN A 106 8.49 4.66 -8.14
N VAL A 107 7.19 4.38 -8.23
CA VAL A 107 6.66 3.01 -8.26
C VAL A 107 7.04 2.30 -9.56
N THR A 108 7.01 3.00 -10.69
CA THR A 108 7.43 2.42 -11.99
C THR A 108 8.91 2.05 -11.95
N ASP A 109 9.77 2.93 -11.43
CA ASP A 109 11.19 2.68 -11.28
C ASP A 109 11.46 1.51 -10.32
N LEU A 110 10.72 1.44 -9.21
CA LEU A 110 10.78 0.32 -8.25
C LEU A 110 10.42 -1.01 -8.92
N LEU A 111 9.33 -1.06 -9.69
CA LEU A 111 8.88 -2.27 -10.39
C LEU A 111 9.92 -2.77 -11.39
N ALA A 112 10.65 -1.86 -12.06
CA ALA A 112 11.72 -2.22 -12.97
C ALA A 112 12.93 -2.84 -12.24
N LEU A 113 13.17 -2.46 -10.98
CA LEU A 113 14.29 -2.95 -10.16
C LEU A 113 13.99 -4.26 -9.43
N LEU A 114 12.72 -4.57 -9.16
CA LEU A 114 12.33 -5.82 -8.48
C LEU A 114 12.91 -7.10 -9.10
N PRO A 115 12.83 -7.34 -10.43
CA PRO A 115 13.39 -8.57 -11.01
C PRO A 115 14.92 -8.63 -10.86
N VAL A 116 15.61 -7.49 -10.92
CA VAL A 116 17.07 -7.41 -10.78
C VAL A 116 17.47 -7.80 -9.35
N ILE A 117 16.85 -7.19 -8.35
CA ILE A 117 17.12 -7.47 -6.93
C ILE A 117 16.73 -8.91 -6.57
N HIS A 118 15.64 -9.42 -7.15
CA HIS A 118 15.26 -10.83 -6.98
C HIS A 118 16.34 -11.78 -7.49
N ASN A 119 16.87 -11.54 -8.68
CA ASN A 119 17.93 -12.40 -9.24
C ASN A 119 19.22 -12.32 -8.41
N GLU A 120 19.66 -11.12 -8.04
CA GLU A 120 20.83 -10.93 -7.17
C GLU A 120 20.64 -11.62 -5.80
N PHE A 121 19.43 -11.55 -5.23
CA PHE A 121 19.09 -12.25 -4.00
C PHE A 121 19.15 -13.78 -4.17
N SER A 122 18.56 -14.31 -5.26
CA SER A 122 18.59 -15.74 -5.59
C SER A 122 20.02 -16.25 -5.73
N GLU A 123 20.88 -15.55 -6.48
CA GLU A 123 22.30 -15.90 -6.63
C GLU A 123 23.02 -15.97 -5.28
N ILE A 124 22.72 -15.04 -4.36
CA ILE A 124 23.29 -15.06 -3.01
C ILE A 124 22.77 -16.26 -2.24
N VAL A 125 21.48 -16.57 -2.23
CA VAL A 125 20.96 -17.67 -1.38
C VAL A 125 21.20 -19.07 -1.96
N GLU A 126 21.38 -19.18 -3.27
CA GLU A 126 21.65 -20.44 -3.98
C GLU A 126 23.16 -20.77 -4.04
N ASN A 127 24.04 -19.82 -3.70
CA ASN A 127 25.47 -20.09 -3.62
C ASN A 127 25.82 -20.94 -2.38
N GLU A 128 26.07 -22.23 -2.59
CA GLU A 128 26.46 -23.19 -1.56
C GLU A 128 27.93 -23.07 -1.13
N ASN A 129 28.76 -22.33 -1.88
CA ASN A 129 30.20 -22.18 -1.63
C ASN A 129 30.52 -20.99 -0.69
N GLN A 130 29.60 -20.66 0.22
CA GLN A 130 29.80 -19.59 1.21
C GLN A 130 29.33 -20.04 2.59
N THR A 131 29.84 -19.39 3.63
CA THR A 131 29.35 -19.53 5.00
C THR A 131 28.05 -18.74 5.21
N ARG A 132 27.29 -19.11 6.24
CA ARG A 132 26.08 -18.35 6.63
C ARG A 132 26.37 -16.90 7.00
N PHE A 133 27.59 -16.61 7.49
CA PHE A 133 28.00 -15.25 7.81
C PHE A 133 28.19 -14.42 6.54
N GLU A 134 28.92 -14.93 5.56
CA GLU A 134 29.15 -14.28 4.26
C GLU A 134 27.83 -14.05 3.51
N MET A 135 26.93 -15.03 3.53
CA MET A 135 25.59 -14.88 2.94
C MET A 135 24.81 -13.72 3.58
N ARG A 136 24.86 -13.60 4.91
CA ARG A 136 24.19 -12.50 5.61
C ARG A 136 24.79 -11.15 5.24
N GLU A 137 26.11 -11.05 5.15
CA GLU A 137 26.77 -9.82 4.70
C GLU A 137 26.42 -9.46 3.25
N ALA A 138 26.35 -10.45 2.35
CA ALA A 138 25.95 -10.23 0.97
C ALA A 138 24.49 -9.74 0.86
N ILE A 139 23.58 -10.31 1.65
CA ILE A 139 22.19 -9.86 1.72
C ILE A 139 22.07 -8.42 2.24
N GLU A 140 22.82 -8.06 3.29
CA GLU A 140 22.79 -6.68 3.81
C GLU A 140 23.35 -5.69 2.77
N LYS A 141 24.43 -6.04 2.05
CA LYS A 141 24.96 -5.22 0.95
C LYS A 141 23.93 -5.03 -0.17
N LEU A 142 23.21 -6.10 -0.54
CA LEU A 142 22.12 -6.01 -1.53
C LEU A 142 20.99 -5.08 -1.06
N ARG A 143 20.64 -5.16 0.23
CA ARG A 143 19.63 -4.28 0.84
C ARG A 143 20.09 -2.83 0.89
N GLU A 144 21.35 -2.56 1.20
CA GLU A 144 21.90 -1.20 1.22
C GLU A 144 21.91 -0.58 -0.19
N LYS A 145 22.22 -1.38 -1.21
CA LYS A 145 22.19 -0.96 -2.63
C LYS A 145 20.80 -0.50 -3.07
N ASN A 146 19.73 -1.19 -2.64
CA ASN A 146 18.37 -0.76 -2.91
C ASN A 146 17.36 -1.25 -1.87
N ARG A 147 17.23 -0.47 -0.79
CA ARG A 147 16.37 -0.84 0.35
C ARG A 147 14.91 -1.01 -0.04
N ALA A 148 14.37 -0.10 -0.85
CA ALA A 148 12.96 -0.11 -1.22
C ALA A 148 12.59 -1.34 -2.07
N ALA A 149 13.41 -1.67 -3.07
CA ALA A 149 13.19 -2.84 -3.92
C ALA A 149 13.36 -4.13 -3.12
N PHE A 150 14.40 -4.21 -2.29
CA PHE A 150 14.65 -5.37 -1.43
C PHE A 150 13.51 -5.63 -0.43
N ASP A 151 13.10 -4.61 0.33
CA ASP A 151 12.03 -4.74 1.32
C ASP A 151 10.69 -5.08 0.65
N THR A 152 10.41 -4.54 -0.55
CA THR A 152 9.21 -4.86 -1.34
C THR A 152 9.21 -6.31 -1.84
N MET A 153 10.35 -6.79 -2.34
CA MET A 153 10.52 -8.19 -2.74
C MET A 153 10.25 -9.14 -1.56
N LEU A 154 10.86 -8.87 -0.39
CA LEU A 154 10.63 -9.68 0.81
C LEU A 154 9.17 -9.65 1.28
N PHE A 155 8.52 -8.49 1.22
CA PHE A 155 7.09 -8.38 1.52
C PHE A 155 6.25 -9.27 0.59
N GLY A 156 6.51 -9.24 -0.72
CA GLY A 156 5.82 -10.07 -1.70
C GLY A 156 6.01 -11.56 -1.47
N ALA A 157 7.26 -11.98 -1.21
CA ALA A 157 7.57 -13.37 -0.87
C ALA A 157 6.86 -13.84 0.41
N GLY A 158 6.83 -12.98 1.44
CA GLY A 158 6.12 -13.24 2.69
C GLY A 158 4.62 -13.48 2.50
N GLU A 159 3.95 -12.70 1.65
CA GLU A 159 2.52 -12.90 1.36
C GLU A 159 2.23 -14.27 0.73
N ILE A 160 3.13 -14.79 -0.11
CA ILE A 160 2.99 -16.12 -0.73
C ILE A 160 3.17 -17.21 0.33
N VAL A 161 4.24 -17.12 1.13
CA VAL A 161 4.58 -18.14 2.15
C VAL A 161 3.57 -18.18 3.30
N HIS A 162 3.12 -17.01 3.79
CA HIS A 162 2.17 -16.94 4.89
C HIS A 162 0.76 -17.40 4.50
N ARG A 163 0.37 -17.25 3.23
CA ARG A 163 -0.89 -17.82 2.72
C ARG A 163 -0.87 -19.34 2.73
N GLY A 164 0.23 -19.97 2.28
CA GLY A 164 0.38 -21.43 2.32
C GLY A 164 0.26 -22.02 3.73
N ARG A 165 0.96 -21.42 4.70
CA ARG A 165 0.93 -21.89 6.10
C ARG A 165 -0.43 -21.72 6.79
N ARG A 166 -1.25 -20.75 6.39
CA ARG A 166 -2.58 -20.52 6.97
C ARG A 166 -3.59 -21.57 6.50
N VAL A 167 -3.52 -21.96 5.22
CA VAL A 167 -4.34 -23.03 4.64
C VAL A 167 -3.99 -24.37 5.27
N GLU A 168 -2.70 -24.67 5.42
CA GLU A 168 -2.22 -25.93 5.99
C GLU A 168 -2.58 -26.11 7.48
N ARG A 169 -2.59 -25.01 8.25
CA ARG A 169 -3.08 -25.01 9.65
C ARG A 169 -4.59 -25.23 9.77
N HIS A 170 -5.39 -24.69 8.84
CA HIS A 170 -6.82 -24.96 8.81
C HIS A 170 -7.09 -26.42 8.46
N GLN A 171 -6.41 -26.97 7.45
CA GLN A 171 -6.58 -28.37 7.04
C GLN A 171 -6.25 -29.33 8.19
N ARG A 172 -5.12 -29.12 8.88
CA ARG A 172 -4.75 -29.94 10.06
C ARG A 172 -5.78 -29.82 11.19
N SER A 173 -6.33 -28.63 11.46
CA SER A 173 -7.37 -28.45 12.48
C SER A 173 -8.68 -29.17 12.17
N HIS A 174 -9.02 -29.35 10.89
CA HIS A 174 -10.19 -30.13 10.47
C HIS A 174 -9.94 -31.64 10.55
N ASP A 175 -8.72 -32.10 10.25
CA ASP A 175 -8.32 -33.50 10.42
C ASP A 175 -8.32 -33.95 11.90
N TRP A 176 -7.86 -33.08 12.81
CA TRP A 176 -7.92 -33.34 14.25
C TRP A 176 -9.34 -33.57 14.78
N HIS A 177 -10.36 -32.95 14.19
CA HIS A 177 -11.77 -33.15 14.58
C HIS A 177 -12.38 -34.43 13.99
N TYR A 178 -11.84 -34.98 12.91
CA TYR A 178 -12.33 -36.23 12.31
C TYR A 178 -11.76 -37.50 12.97
N HIS A 179 -10.61 -37.42 13.64
CA HIS A 179 -9.98 -38.58 14.28
C HIS A 179 -10.44 -38.85 15.73
N TYR A 180 -11.16 -37.92 16.37
CA TYR A 180 -11.62 -38.08 17.77
C TYR A 180 -13.09 -38.51 17.93
N HIS A 181 -13.82 -38.80 16.85
CA HIS A 181 -15.19 -39.31 16.89
C HIS A 181 -15.33 -40.79 16.46
N LYS A 182 -14.25 -41.57 16.55
CA LYS A 182 -14.26 -43.00 16.20
C LYS A 182 -13.76 -43.96 17.29
N PHE A 183 -13.78 -43.53 18.55
CA PHE A 183 -13.66 -44.41 19.71
C PHE A 183 -14.70 -44.05 20.75
#